data_AF-A0A392N564-F1
#
_entry.id   AF-A0A392N564-F1
#
_cell.length_a   1.000
_cell.length_b   1.000
_cell.length_c   1.000
_cell.angle_alpha   90.00
_cell.angle_beta   90.00
_cell.angle_gamma   90.00
#
_symmetry.space_group_name_H-M   'P 1'
#
loop_
_entity.id
_entity.type
_entity.pdbx_description
1 polymer ?
#
loop_
_entity_poly.entity_id
_entity_poly.type
_entity_poly.pdbx_seq_one_letter_code
_entity_poly.pdbx_strand_id
1 'polypeptide(L)'
;MDVYSAADRLQILPRGIKFKRNFKAYTDTKKLFSLVQTPPGYHEIKAKLLKLCADSHEEFNHPNPLWKNKEFFIQLPFKLNEDINPTKATHPGMSPSDYTLAKKECDQLLKQGLIEPTKSEWACQAFYVEKRSEKIRGKKRLVIDYKPLNHFLRDDKFPIRKTATLNTFIKDAQIYSKFDMKSGFWQLGIDPKERYKTAFCIPNAQYQWTILPFGLKIAPSLFQKAMTRIF
;
A
#
# COMPACT_ATOMS: atom_id res chain seq x y z
N MET A 1 22.37 30.46 -17.68
CA MET A 1 21.29 31.38 -17.25
C MET A 1 20.09 31.09 -18.12
N ASP A 2 19.02 30.59 -17.53
CA ASP A 2 17.82 30.14 -18.25
C ASP A 2 17.07 31.35 -18.83
N VAL A 3 16.42 31.17 -19.99
CA VAL A 3 15.74 32.22 -20.77
C VAL A 3 14.70 32.99 -19.94
N TYR A 4 14.15 32.35 -18.90
CA TYR A 4 13.23 32.95 -17.94
C TYR A 4 13.89 33.93 -16.95
N SER A 5 15.20 33.84 -16.74
CA SER A 5 15.96 34.71 -15.84
C SER A 5 16.38 36.02 -16.50
N ALA A 6 16.27 36.10 -17.83
CA ALA A 6 16.69 37.25 -18.64
C ALA A 6 15.56 38.27 -18.90
N ALA A 7 14.33 37.99 -18.43
CA ALA A 7 13.21 38.93 -18.54
C ALA A 7 13.14 39.82 -17.29
N ASP A 8 13.48 41.09 -17.49
CA ASP A 8 13.46 42.19 -16.54
C ASP A 8 12.46 42.05 -15.38
N ARG A 9 12.98 41.93 -14.15
CA ARG A 9 12.30 42.25 -12.87
C ARG A 9 11.08 41.38 -12.47
N LEU A 10 10.88 40.23 -13.11
CA LEU A 10 9.85 39.28 -12.68
C LEU A 10 10.36 38.45 -11.49
N GLN A 11 9.69 38.54 -10.33
CA GLN A 11 10.00 37.72 -9.15
C GLN A 11 8.93 36.64 -8.96
N ILE A 12 9.33 35.38 -9.03
CA ILE A 12 8.48 34.23 -8.71
C ILE A 12 8.56 33.99 -7.21
N LEU A 13 7.44 34.16 -6.50
CA LEU A 13 7.32 33.96 -5.04
C LEU A 13 6.48 32.71 -4.74
N PRO A 14 6.56 32.11 -3.54
CA PRO A 14 5.76 30.93 -3.17
C PRO A 14 4.24 31.17 -3.21
N ARG A 15 3.79 32.42 -3.11
CA ARG A 15 2.36 32.82 -3.08
C ARG A 15 1.86 33.42 -4.39
N GLY A 16 2.74 33.62 -5.39
CA GLY A 16 2.36 34.24 -6.67
C GLY A 16 3.54 34.82 -7.42
N ILE A 17 3.25 35.61 -8.45
CA ILE A 17 4.23 36.30 -9.28
C ILE A 17 4.15 37.79 -8.99
N LYS A 18 5.30 38.41 -8.75
CA LYS A 18 5.43 39.86 -8.51
C LYS A 18 6.18 40.52 -9.66
N PHE A 19 5.63 41.61 -10.17
CA PHE A 19 6.30 42.48 -11.13
C PHE A 19 6.07 43.95 -10.73
N LYS A 20 7.15 44.66 -10.42
CA LYS A 20 7.10 46.03 -9.85
C LYS A 20 6.20 46.09 -8.60
N ARG A 21 5.18 46.97 -8.59
CA ARG A 21 4.20 47.13 -7.50
C ARG A 21 2.97 46.21 -7.64
N ASN A 22 2.90 45.44 -8.73
CA ASN A 22 1.77 44.54 -8.99
C ASN A 22 2.10 43.14 -8.50
N PHE A 23 1.19 42.56 -7.72
CA PHE A 23 1.27 41.19 -7.24
C PHE A 23 0.09 40.40 -7.79
N LYS A 24 0.38 39.30 -8.50
CA LYS A 24 -0.62 38.34 -8.93
C LYS A 24 -0.43 37.08 -8.10
N ALA A 25 -1.32 36.85 -7.14
CA ALA A 25 -1.33 35.60 -6.40
C ALA A 25 -1.43 34.42 -7.37
N TYR A 26 -0.83 33.28 -7.04
CA TYR A 26 -1.23 32.04 -7.70
C TYR A 26 -2.72 31.90 -7.42
N THR A 27 -3.54 31.86 -8.48
CA THR A 27 -4.93 31.47 -8.30
C THR A 27 -4.89 30.10 -7.66
N ASP A 28 -5.57 29.97 -6.52
CA ASP A 28 -5.82 28.66 -5.92
C ASP A 28 -6.28 27.77 -7.07
N THR A 29 -5.58 26.66 -7.29
CA THR A 29 -6.05 25.70 -8.29
C THR A 29 -7.46 25.37 -7.83
N LYS A 30 -8.50 25.78 -8.57
CA LYS A 30 -9.88 25.42 -8.23
C LYS A 30 -9.79 23.94 -7.95
N LYS A 31 -10.01 23.53 -6.70
CA LYS A 31 -10.07 22.10 -6.38
C LYS A 31 -11.10 21.59 -7.35
N LEU A 32 -10.69 20.74 -8.30
CA LEU A 32 -11.56 20.17 -9.34
C LEU A 32 -12.84 19.55 -8.75
N PHE A 33 -12.85 19.33 -7.43
CA PHE A 33 -13.81 18.58 -6.64
C PHE A 33 -14.42 19.38 -5.47
N SER A 34 -14.64 20.69 -5.57
CA SER A 34 -15.51 21.38 -4.62
C SER A 34 -16.97 21.23 -5.07
N LEU A 35 -17.75 20.39 -4.38
CA LEU A 35 -19.21 20.33 -4.53
C LEU A 35 -19.79 21.72 -4.20
N VAL A 36 -20.25 22.45 -5.22
CA VAL A 36 -20.85 23.78 -5.05
C VAL A 36 -22.33 23.65 -4.68
N GLN A 37 -23.00 22.58 -5.12
CA GLN A 37 -24.39 22.24 -4.79
C GLN A 37 -24.53 20.72 -4.65
N THR A 38 -25.09 20.27 -3.53
CA THR A 38 -25.33 18.85 -3.25
C THR A 38 -26.73 18.47 -3.72
N PRO A 39 -26.91 17.53 -4.66
CA PRO A 39 -28.23 17.09 -5.10
C PRO A 39 -29.05 16.49 -3.93
N PRO A 40 -30.38 16.64 -3.94
CA PRO A 40 -31.27 15.96 -2.98
C PRO A 40 -31.01 14.44 -3.01
N GLY A 41 -30.85 13.81 -1.83
CA GLY A 41 -30.59 12.36 -1.70
C GLY A 41 -29.11 11.95 -1.62
N TYR A 42 -28.15 12.83 -1.94
CA TYR A 42 -26.72 12.50 -1.81
C TYR A 42 -26.32 12.17 -0.35
N HIS A 43 -26.89 12.87 0.62
CA HIS A 43 -26.62 12.62 2.05
C HIS A 43 -27.00 11.20 2.48
N GLU A 44 -28.11 10.67 1.96
CA GLU A 44 -28.56 9.31 2.24
C GLU A 44 -27.64 8.27 1.61
N ILE A 45 -27.25 8.49 0.34
CA ILE A 45 -26.30 7.61 -0.36
C ILE A 45 -24.95 7.60 0.37
N LYS A 46 -24.46 8.77 0.77
CA LYS A 46 -23.22 8.90 1.56
C LYS A 46 -23.33 8.14 2.89
N ALA A 47 -24.44 8.29 3.61
CA ALA A 47 -24.66 7.58 4.88
C ALA A 47 -24.68 6.06 4.68
N LYS A 48 -25.37 5.57 3.64
CA LYS A 48 -25.41 4.14 3.29
C LYS A 48 -24.01 3.61 2.95
N LEU A 49 -23.24 4.33 2.13
CA LEU A 49 -21.88 3.93 1.76
C LEU A 49 -20.94 3.90 2.96
N LEU A 50 -20.99 4.91 3.83
CA LEU A 50 -20.15 4.95 5.04
C LEU A 50 -20.48 3.80 6.00
N LYS A 51 -21.74 3.38 6.08
CA LYS A 51 -22.15 2.23 6.90
C LYS A 51 -21.57 0.89 6.40
N LEU A 52 -21.22 0.80 5.11
CA LEU A 52 -20.59 -0.39 4.51
C LEU A 52 -19.07 -0.38 4.63
N CYS A 53 -18.46 0.77 4.92
CA CYS A 53 -17.03 0.88 5.14
C CYS A 53 -16.65 0.38 6.54
N ALA A 54 -15.45 -0.17 6.66
CA ALA A 54 -14.88 -0.60 7.94
C ALA A 54 -13.44 -0.12 8.05
N ASP A 55 -13.00 0.18 9.28
CA ASP A 55 -11.63 0.63 9.55
C ASP A 55 -10.68 -0.54 9.86
N SER A 56 -11.18 -1.76 9.98
CA SER A 56 -10.38 -2.97 10.22
C SER A 56 -10.98 -4.20 9.54
N HIS A 57 -10.15 -5.24 9.35
CA HIS A 57 -10.61 -6.55 8.89
C HIS A 57 -11.59 -7.21 9.85
N GLU A 58 -11.55 -6.87 11.14
CA GLU A 58 -12.45 -7.38 12.18
C GLU A 58 -13.85 -6.75 12.07
N GLU A 59 -13.90 -5.45 11.78
CA GLU A 59 -15.16 -4.70 11.62
C GLU A 59 -15.84 -4.94 10.27
N PHE A 60 -15.10 -5.42 9.26
CA PHE A 60 -15.63 -5.60 7.92
C PHE A 60 -16.62 -6.78 7.85
N ASN A 61 -17.90 -6.43 7.89
CA ASN A 61 -19.00 -7.39 7.93
C ASN A 61 -19.44 -7.81 6.52
N HIS A 62 -18.68 -8.72 5.90
CA HIS A 62 -19.05 -9.39 4.66
C HIS A 62 -18.85 -10.91 4.82
N PRO A 63 -19.76 -11.77 4.32
CA PRO A 63 -19.67 -13.22 4.52
C PRO A 63 -18.44 -13.85 3.87
N ASN A 64 -18.00 -13.30 2.73
CA ASN A 64 -16.84 -13.78 2.00
C ASN A 64 -15.91 -12.61 1.64
N PRO A 65 -15.12 -12.08 2.60
CA PRO A 65 -14.22 -10.98 2.34
C PRO A 65 -13.04 -11.46 1.49
N LEU A 66 -12.40 -10.54 0.74
CA LEU A 66 -11.36 -10.90 -0.25
C LEU A 66 -10.21 -11.72 0.33
N TRP A 67 -9.80 -11.45 1.58
CA TRP A 67 -8.68 -12.14 2.23
C TRP A 67 -9.04 -13.55 2.71
N LYS A 68 -10.32 -13.91 2.77
CA LYS A 68 -10.80 -15.27 3.08
C LYS A 68 -11.31 -16.01 1.85
N ASN A 69 -11.56 -15.29 0.75
CA ASN A 69 -12.09 -15.87 -0.47
C ASN A 69 -10.99 -16.60 -1.26
N LYS A 70 -11.08 -17.94 -1.30
CA LYS A 70 -10.14 -18.81 -2.04
C LYS A 70 -10.03 -18.47 -3.52
N GLU A 71 -11.07 -17.92 -4.14
CA GLU A 71 -11.05 -17.53 -5.56
C GLU A 71 -10.11 -16.37 -5.86
N PHE A 72 -9.76 -15.58 -4.84
CA PHE A 72 -8.86 -14.44 -4.93
C PHE A 72 -7.51 -14.71 -4.25
N PHE A 73 -7.28 -15.95 -3.81
CA PHE A 73 -5.99 -16.31 -3.25
C PHE A 73 -4.91 -16.20 -4.31
N ILE A 74 -3.83 -15.53 -3.94
CA ILE A 74 -2.69 -15.35 -4.81
C ILE A 74 -1.72 -16.52 -4.67
N GLN A 75 -1.01 -16.79 -5.76
CA GLN A 75 0.08 -17.76 -5.84
C GLN A 75 1.40 -17.03 -6.10
N LEU A 76 2.50 -17.61 -5.65
CA LEU A 76 3.84 -17.02 -5.71
C LEU A 76 4.80 -17.94 -6.51
N PRO A 77 4.57 -18.12 -7.82
CA PRO A 77 5.35 -19.04 -8.63
C PRO A 77 6.81 -18.58 -8.79
N PHE A 78 7.76 -19.52 -8.81
CA PHE A 78 9.18 -19.24 -9.07
C PHE A 78 9.54 -19.21 -10.57
N LYS A 79 10.73 -18.66 -10.88
CA LYS A 79 11.27 -18.46 -12.23
C LYS A 79 11.90 -19.71 -12.88
N LEU A 80 11.77 -20.90 -12.28
CA LEU A 80 12.63 -22.11 -12.41
C LEU A 80 13.65 -22.16 -11.25
N ASN A 81 13.98 -23.36 -10.77
CA ASN A 81 14.77 -23.68 -9.56
C ASN A 81 14.01 -23.56 -8.21
N GLU A 82 12.92 -24.32 -8.04
CA GLU A 82 12.16 -24.36 -6.79
C GLU A 82 12.97 -24.94 -5.61
N ASP A 83 13.99 -25.73 -5.91
CA ASP A 83 14.85 -26.40 -4.92
C ASP A 83 15.92 -25.49 -4.29
N ILE A 84 16.13 -24.29 -4.85
CA ILE A 84 17.07 -23.33 -4.28
C ILE A 84 16.35 -22.60 -3.17
N ASN A 85 16.77 -22.81 -1.92
CA ASN A 85 16.37 -21.96 -0.80
C ASN A 85 17.04 -20.58 -0.97
N PRO A 86 16.30 -19.53 -1.38
CA PRO A 86 16.88 -18.25 -1.71
C PRO A 86 17.15 -17.41 -0.45
N THR A 87 16.74 -17.89 0.72
CA THR A 87 16.82 -17.18 1.99
C THR A 87 17.42 -18.06 3.07
N LYS A 88 18.65 -17.75 3.46
CA LYS A 88 19.31 -18.32 4.65
C LYS A 88 19.58 -17.18 5.61
N ALA A 89 18.55 -16.72 6.34
CA ALA A 89 18.68 -15.51 7.15
C ALA A 89 18.59 -15.82 8.65
N THR A 90 19.75 -15.78 9.30
CA THR A 90 19.84 -15.42 10.71
C THR A 90 19.51 -13.94 10.82
N HIS A 91 18.63 -13.57 11.75
CA HIS A 91 18.35 -12.17 12.02
C HIS A 91 19.60 -11.49 12.62
N PRO A 92 20.14 -10.39 12.06
CA PRO A 92 21.36 -9.74 12.55
C PRO A 92 21.19 -9.00 13.90
N GLY A 93 19.98 -9.01 14.43
CA GLY A 93 19.59 -8.38 15.69
C GLY A 93 18.74 -7.13 15.49
N MET A 94 18.08 -6.69 16.57
CA MET A 94 17.38 -5.41 16.65
C MET A 94 17.84 -4.70 17.92
N SER A 95 17.66 -3.37 17.98
CA SER A 95 17.79 -2.66 19.25
C SER A 95 16.72 -3.17 20.25
N PRO A 96 16.93 -3.06 21.58
CA PRO A 96 15.94 -3.54 22.55
C PRO A 96 14.55 -2.88 22.41
N SER A 97 14.51 -1.60 22.04
CA SER A 97 13.27 -0.87 21.79
C SER A 97 12.57 -1.35 20.53
N ASP A 98 13.32 -1.54 19.44
CA ASP A 98 12.80 -2.06 18.18
C ASP A 98 12.31 -3.51 18.33
N TYR A 99 13.02 -4.35 19.07
CA TYR A 99 12.59 -5.72 19.34
C TYR A 99 11.27 -5.77 20.11
N THR A 100 11.13 -4.94 21.14
CA THR A 100 9.89 -4.84 21.92
C THR A 100 8.72 -4.38 21.06
N LEU A 101 8.96 -3.41 20.16
CA LEU A 101 7.97 -2.93 19.21
C LEU A 101 7.59 -4.01 18.19
N ALA A 102 8.58 -4.69 17.60
CA ALA A 102 8.38 -5.77 16.62
C ALA A 102 7.56 -6.90 17.23
N LYS A 103 7.87 -7.32 18.45
CA LYS A 103 7.12 -8.35 19.17
C LYS A 103 5.66 -7.94 19.36
N LYS A 104 5.42 -6.72 19.84
CA LYS A 104 4.06 -6.19 20.01
C LYS A 104 3.27 -6.10 18.69
N GLU A 105 3.90 -5.66 17.61
CA GLU A 105 3.27 -5.60 16.28
C GLU A 105 2.98 -7.01 15.75
N CYS A 106 3.91 -7.97 15.90
CA CYS A 106 3.68 -9.37 15.51
C CYS A 106 2.54 -10.00 16.32
N ASP A 107 2.46 -9.75 17.64
CA ASP A 107 1.37 -10.23 18.48
C ASP A 107 0.00 -9.70 18.01
N GLN A 108 -0.06 -8.45 17.56
CA GLN A 108 -1.28 -7.87 16.99
C GLN A 108 -1.64 -8.51 15.65
N LEU A 109 -0.66 -8.71 14.77
CA LEU A 109 -0.87 -9.36 13.47
C LEU A 109 -1.32 -10.82 13.63
N LEU A 110 -0.79 -11.54 14.63
CA LEU A 110 -1.21 -12.89 14.99
C LEU A 110 -2.66 -12.93 15.46
N LYS A 111 -3.06 -12.01 16.35
CA LYS A 111 -4.45 -11.90 16.82
C LYS A 111 -5.43 -11.64 15.69
N GLN A 112 -5.01 -10.84 14.70
CA GLN A 112 -5.81 -10.55 13.50
C GLN A 112 -5.79 -11.70 12.46
N GLY A 113 -4.96 -12.73 12.66
CA GLY A 113 -4.79 -13.85 11.72
C GLY A 113 -4.11 -13.45 10.41
N LEU A 114 -3.39 -12.33 10.36
CA LEU A 114 -2.68 -11.84 9.18
C LEU A 114 -1.32 -12.53 8.98
N ILE A 115 -0.75 -13.03 10.07
CA ILE A 115 0.45 -13.87 10.09
C ILE A 115 0.20 -15.10 10.95
N GLU A 116 1.03 -16.12 10.78
CA GLU A 116 1.03 -17.33 11.60
C GLU A 116 2.47 -17.79 11.91
N PRO A 117 2.72 -18.47 13.04
CA PRO A 117 4.03 -19.07 13.31
C PRO A 117 4.39 -20.06 12.22
N THR A 118 5.67 -20.10 11.82
CA THR A 118 6.12 -20.99 10.77
C THR A 118 7.27 -21.88 11.24
N LYS A 119 7.47 -22.99 10.52
CA LYS A 119 8.67 -23.84 10.57
C LYS A 119 9.38 -23.88 9.22
N SER A 120 9.06 -22.92 8.34
CA SER A 120 9.66 -22.81 7.02
C SER A 120 11.18 -22.71 7.14
N GLU A 121 11.88 -23.39 6.24
CA GLU A 121 13.32 -23.23 6.07
C GLU A 121 13.70 -21.87 5.45
N TRP A 122 12.70 -21.12 5.04
CA TRP A 122 12.80 -19.82 4.39
C TRP A 122 12.59 -18.76 5.45
N ALA A 123 13.42 -17.72 5.46
CA ALA A 123 13.16 -16.55 6.30
C ALA A 123 13.79 -15.29 5.70
N CYS A 124 12.97 -14.27 5.47
CA CYS A 124 13.43 -12.92 5.19
C CYS A 124 13.60 -12.12 6.50
N GLN A 125 14.55 -11.20 6.54
CA GLN A 125 14.78 -10.38 7.72
C GLN A 125 13.76 -9.24 7.81
N ALA A 126 13.16 -9.02 8.99
CA ALA A 126 12.43 -7.80 9.30
C ALA A 126 13.32 -6.72 9.96
N PHE A 127 13.06 -5.44 9.70
CA PHE A 127 13.80 -4.34 10.32
C PHE A 127 12.94 -3.07 10.32
N TYR A 128 13.27 -2.11 11.18
CA TYR A 128 12.57 -0.83 11.23
C TYR A 128 13.21 0.21 10.32
N VAL A 129 12.34 0.93 9.60
CA VAL A 129 12.71 2.11 8.82
C VAL A 129 12.01 3.33 9.38
N GLU A 130 12.70 4.46 9.37
CA GLU A 130 12.19 5.76 9.77
C GLU A 130 12.26 6.73 8.58
N LYS A 131 11.14 6.96 7.90
CA LYS A 131 11.09 8.08 6.93
C LYS A 131 11.05 9.43 7.65
N ARG A 132 11.46 10.50 6.97
CA ARG A 132 11.44 11.87 7.55
C ARG A 132 10.07 12.27 8.10
N SER A 133 8.99 11.94 7.40
CA SER A 133 7.60 12.18 7.85
C SER A 133 7.18 11.28 9.02
N GLU A 134 7.77 10.11 9.13
CA GLU A 134 7.55 9.15 10.22
C GLU A 134 8.29 9.56 11.49
N LYS A 135 9.48 10.16 11.37
CA LYS A 135 10.20 10.78 12.50
C LYS A 135 9.37 11.90 13.13
N ILE A 136 8.72 12.74 12.31
CA ILE A 136 7.82 13.81 12.78
C ILE A 136 6.59 13.23 13.53
N ARG A 137 6.09 12.06 13.10
CA ARG A 137 4.95 11.37 13.70
C ARG A 137 5.35 10.39 14.82
N GLY A 138 6.64 10.22 15.09
CA GLY A 138 7.17 9.26 16.06
C GLY A 138 6.85 7.79 15.77
N LYS A 139 6.54 7.41 14.52
CA LYS A 139 6.10 6.05 14.18
C LYS A 139 7.06 5.36 13.22
N LYS A 140 7.80 4.36 13.71
CA LYS A 140 8.63 3.48 12.87
C LYS A 140 7.75 2.51 12.06
N ARG A 141 8.28 2.00 10.94
CA ARG A 141 7.59 0.97 10.13
C ARG A 141 8.42 -0.30 10.06
N LEU A 142 7.81 -1.42 10.42
CA LEU A 142 8.38 -2.74 10.20
C LEU A 142 8.39 -3.04 8.70
N VAL A 143 9.58 -3.29 8.15
CA VAL A 143 9.81 -3.61 6.74
C VAL A 143 10.49 -4.96 6.67
N ILE A 144 10.09 -5.80 5.72
CA ILE A 144 10.70 -7.12 5.49
C ILE A 144 11.52 -7.04 4.21
N ASP A 145 12.77 -7.48 4.25
CA ASP A 145 13.61 -7.53 3.06
C ASP A 145 13.27 -8.74 2.19
N TYR A 146 12.31 -8.56 1.29
CA TYR A 146 11.97 -9.54 0.27
C TYR A 146 12.83 -9.44 -1.00
N LYS A 147 13.93 -8.67 -1.03
CA LYS A 147 14.81 -8.64 -2.22
C LYS A 147 15.30 -10.03 -2.64
N PRO A 148 15.75 -10.91 -1.73
CA PRO A 148 16.17 -12.26 -2.11
C PRO A 148 15.02 -13.02 -2.76
N LEU A 149 13.85 -13.09 -2.09
CA LEU A 149 12.66 -13.75 -2.63
C LEU A 149 12.23 -13.18 -3.99
N ASN A 150 12.23 -11.85 -4.13
CA ASN A 150 11.87 -11.15 -5.36
C ASN A 150 12.79 -11.49 -6.54
N HIS A 151 14.03 -11.90 -6.30
CA HIS A 151 14.91 -12.35 -7.38
C HIS A 151 14.38 -13.64 -8.03
N PHE A 152 13.87 -14.58 -7.22
CA PHE A 152 13.43 -15.90 -7.66
C PHE A 152 11.96 -15.99 -8.06
N LEU A 153 11.10 -15.08 -7.57
CA LEU A 153 9.69 -15.03 -7.98
C LEU A 153 9.54 -14.75 -9.47
N ARG A 154 8.57 -15.37 -10.14
CA ARG A 154 8.21 -15.07 -11.54
C ARG A 154 7.76 -13.63 -11.66
N ASP A 155 8.13 -12.97 -12.77
CA ASP A 155 7.64 -11.62 -13.02
C ASP A 155 6.17 -11.69 -13.43
N ASP A 156 5.35 -10.83 -12.85
CA ASP A 156 3.96 -10.64 -13.25
C ASP A 156 3.76 -9.21 -13.75
N LYS A 157 3.57 -9.07 -15.06
CA LYS A 157 3.39 -7.77 -15.72
C LYS A 157 1.91 -7.59 -16.07
N PHE A 158 1.15 -7.02 -15.15
CA PHE A 158 -0.23 -6.62 -15.42
C PHE A 158 -0.28 -5.16 -15.91
N PRO A 159 -1.04 -4.82 -16.96
CA PRO A 159 -1.16 -3.45 -17.44
C PRO A 159 -1.94 -2.58 -16.45
N ILE A 160 -1.21 -1.84 -15.60
CA ILE A 160 -1.80 -0.81 -14.74
C ILE A 160 -2.01 0.46 -15.57
N ARG A 161 -3.23 1.00 -15.57
CA ARG A 161 -3.57 2.22 -16.31
C ARG A 161 -2.78 3.42 -15.77
N LYS A 162 -2.37 4.31 -16.66
CA LYS A 162 -1.72 5.58 -16.28
C LYS A 162 -2.75 6.55 -15.74
N THR A 163 -2.44 7.26 -14.66
CA THR A 163 -3.32 8.26 -14.04
C THR A 163 -3.82 9.31 -15.04
N ALA A 164 -3.00 9.70 -16.03
CA ALA A 164 -3.38 10.66 -17.07
C ALA A 164 -4.61 10.23 -17.89
N THR A 165 -4.83 8.92 -18.07
CA THR A 165 -5.98 8.38 -18.81
C THR A 165 -7.28 8.44 -18.02
N LEU A 166 -7.22 8.59 -16.69
CA LEU A 166 -8.40 8.61 -15.84
C LEU A 166 -9.34 9.76 -16.20
N ASN A 167 -8.79 10.93 -16.52
CA ASN A 167 -9.56 12.12 -16.89
C ASN A 167 -10.47 11.87 -18.09
N THR A 168 -10.05 11.05 -19.06
CA THR A 168 -10.86 10.73 -20.24
C THR A 168 -12.11 9.94 -19.89
N PHE A 169 -12.05 9.06 -18.88
CA PHE A 169 -13.17 8.23 -18.46
C PHE A 169 -14.16 8.96 -17.55
N ILE A 170 -13.67 9.97 -16.81
CA ILE A 170 -14.48 10.62 -15.78
C ILE A 170 -14.95 12.03 -16.19
N LYS A 171 -14.58 12.52 -17.38
CA LYS A 171 -14.85 13.90 -17.84
C LYS A 171 -16.32 14.32 -17.81
N ASP A 172 -17.24 13.39 -18.05
CA ASP A 172 -18.68 13.66 -18.15
C ASP A 172 -19.40 13.39 -16.81
N ALA A 173 -18.67 12.92 -15.78
CA ALA A 173 -19.25 12.65 -14.48
C ALA A 173 -19.44 13.93 -13.67
N GLN A 174 -20.60 14.05 -13.02
CA GLN A 174 -20.94 15.21 -12.18
C GLN A 174 -20.62 14.96 -10.69
N ILE A 175 -20.61 13.69 -10.27
CA ILE A 175 -20.37 13.28 -8.88
C ILE A 175 -19.26 12.24 -8.88
N TYR A 176 -18.31 12.41 -7.98
CA TYR A 176 -17.16 11.53 -7.81
C TYR A 176 -17.13 11.01 -6.38
N SER A 177 -16.89 9.71 -6.23
CA SER A 177 -16.58 9.10 -4.95
C SER A 177 -15.20 8.46 -5.02
N LYS A 178 -14.48 8.51 -3.90
CA LYS A 178 -13.17 7.86 -3.76
C LYS A 178 -13.23 6.96 -2.53
N PHE A 179 -12.95 5.69 -2.75
CA PHE A 179 -12.75 4.71 -1.70
C PHE A 179 -11.27 4.36 -1.64
N ASP A 180 -10.75 4.20 -0.43
CA ASP A 180 -9.40 3.74 -0.18
C ASP A 180 -9.46 2.42 0.57
N MET A 181 -8.79 1.40 0.03
CA MET A 181 -8.68 0.11 0.71
C MET A 181 -7.52 0.20 1.70
N LYS A 182 -7.86 0.22 3.00
CA LYS A 182 -6.86 0.25 4.08
C LYS A 182 -5.92 -0.94 3.94
N SER A 183 -4.62 -0.64 3.89
CA SER A 183 -3.58 -1.63 3.63
C SER A 183 -3.93 -2.52 2.43
N GLY A 184 -4.25 -1.95 1.26
CA GLY A 184 -4.86 -2.67 0.13
C GLY A 184 -4.30 -4.07 -0.18
N PHE A 185 -2.98 -4.30 -0.09
CA PHE A 185 -2.40 -5.63 -0.30
C PHE A 185 -2.87 -6.68 0.72
N TRP A 186 -3.09 -6.27 1.97
CA TRP A 186 -3.60 -7.13 3.05
C TRP A 186 -5.03 -7.64 2.82
N GLN A 187 -5.68 -7.19 1.75
CA GLN A 187 -7.01 -7.62 1.35
C GLN A 187 -6.97 -8.90 0.51
N LEU A 188 -5.81 -9.32 0.01
CA LEU A 188 -5.66 -10.56 -0.76
C LEU A 188 -5.02 -11.66 0.09
N GLY A 189 -5.66 -12.83 0.14
CA GLY A 189 -5.11 -14.01 0.80
C GLY A 189 -3.99 -14.66 -0.02
N ILE A 190 -3.06 -15.34 0.63
CA ILE A 190 -2.07 -16.20 -0.04
C ILE A 190 -2.56 -17.65 0.06
N ASP A 191 -2.43 -18.38 -1.05
CA ASP A 191 -2.67 -19.83 -1.07
C ASP A 191 -1.89 -20.51 0.07
N PRO A 192 -2.53 -21.30 0.95
CA PRO A 192 -1.85 -21.98 2.06
C PRO A 192 -0.57 -22.71 1.68
N LYS A 193 -0.49 -23.26 0.46
CA LYS A 193 0.69 -23.97 -0.05
C LYS A 193 1.88 -23.05 -0.32
N GLU A 194 1.64 -21.76 -0.49
CA GLU A 194 2.63 -20.76 -0.93
C GLU A 194 3.10 -19.85 0.21
N ARG A 195 2.39 -19.86 1.36
CA ARG A 195 2.65 -18.95 2.50
C ARG A 195 4.08 -19.04 3.03
N TYR A 196 4.65 -20.24 3.06
CA TYR A 196 6.00 -20.51 3.56
C TYR A 196 7.08 -19.66 2.86
N LYS A 197 6.84 -19.26 1.60
CA LYS A 197 7.74 -18.41 0.81
C LYS A 197 7.84 -17.00 1.37
N THR A 198 6.77 -16.53 2.03
CA THR A 198 6.70 -15.20 2.66
C THR A 198 7.15 -15.21 4.12
N ALA A 199 7.80 -16.29 4.55
CA ALA A 199 8.31 -16.38 5.90
C ALA A 199 9.33 -15.27 6.18
N PHE A 200 9.23 -14.69 7.37
CA PHE A 200 10.12 -13.65 7.87
C PHE A 200 10.46 -13.90 9.33
N CYS A 201 11.60 -13.37 9.76
CA CYS A 201 12.08 -13.48 11.13
C CYS A 201 12.23 -12.12 11.79
N ILE A 202 12.01 -12.12 13.11
CA ILE A 202 12.50 -11.12 14.07
C ILE A 202 13.50 -11.86 14.98
N PRO A 203 14.26 -11.19 15.87
CA PRO A 203 15.09 -11.89 16.84
C PRO A 203 14.25 -12.95 17.60
N ASN A 204 14.73 -14.20 17.63
CA ASN A 204 14.12 -15.33 18.36
C ASN A 204 12.70 -15.77 17.92
N ALA A 205 12.16 -15.29 16.79
CA ALA A 205 10.86 -15.76 16.29
C ALA A 205 10.75 -15.69 14.76
N GLN A 206 9.94 -16.57 14.19
CA GLN A 206 9.65 -16.62 12.76
C GLN A 206 8.16 -16.77 12.48
N TYR A 207 7.68 -16.08 11.46
CA TYR A 207 6.29 -16.03 11.05
C TYR A 207 6.19 -16.10 9.53
N GLN A 208 5.01 -16.48 9.02
CA GLN A 208 4.67 -16.37 7.60
C GLN A 208 3.37 -15.60 7.44
N TRP A 209 3.19 -14.95 6.29
CA TRP A 209 1.97 -14.20 6.03
C TRP A 209 0.85 -15.11 5.50
N THR A 210 -0.37 -14.86 5.95
CA THR A 210 -1.60 -15.50 5.42
C THR A 210 -2.22 -14.68 4.28
N ILE A 211 -1.84 -13.40 4.20
CA ILE A 211 -2.29 -12.39 3.25
C ILE A 211 -1.08 -11.79 2.51
N LEU A 212 -1.30 -11.12 1.39
CA LEU A 212 -0.23 -10.57 0.56
C LEU A 212 0.53 -9.43 1.31
N PRO A 213 1.82 -9.62 1.66
CA PRO A 213 2.59 -8.62 2.38
C PRO A 213 3.12 -7.51 1.46
N PHE A 214 3.52 -6.41 2.09
CA PHE A 214 4.29 -5.37 1.40
C PHE A 214 5.69 -5.86 1.05
N GLY A 215 6.28 -5.31 0.00
CA GLY A 215 7.67 -5.57 -0.40
C GLY A 215 7.84 -6.66 -1.47
N LEU A 216 6.79 -7.45 -1.78
CA LEU A 216 6.82 -8.36 -2.92
C LEU A 216 6.68 -7.60 -4.25
N LYS A 217 7.52 -7.92 -5.22
CA LYS A 217 7.54 -7.23 -6.52
C LYS A 217 6.25 -7.42 -7.34
N ILE A 218 5.57 -8.55 -7.15
CA ILE A 218 4.34 -8.90 -7.88
C ILE A 218 3.07 -8.40 -7.20
N ALA A 219 3.17 -7.89 -5.95
CA ALA A 219 2.01 -7.45 -5.19
C ALA A 219 1.12 -6.42 -5.93
N PRO A 220 1.68 -5.37 -6.59
CA PRO A 220 0.86 -4.41 -7.31
C PRO A 220 0.09 -5.01 -8.48
N SER A 221 0.72 -5.91 -9.25
CA SER A 221 0.09 -6.57 -10.41
C SER A 221 -1.04 -7.49 -9.97
N LEU A 222 -0.81 -8.31 -8.94
CA LEU A 222 -1.81 -9.21 -8.38
C LEU A 222 -2.99 -8.44 -7.78
N PHE A 223 -2.71 -7.36 -7.05
CA PHE A 223 -3.75 -6.49 -6.52
C PHE A 223 -4.60 -5.89 -7.63
N GLN A 224 -3.98 -5.35 -8.68
CA GLN A 224 -4.72 -4.77 -9.79
C GLN A 224 -5.57 -5.81 -10.54
N LYS A 225 -5.06 -7.04 -10.75
CA LYS A 225 -5.84 -8.14 -11.35
C LYS A 225 -7.09 -8.45 -10.55
N ALA A 226 -6.97 -8.55 -9.22
CA ALA A 226 -8.10 -8.78 -8.35
C ALA A 226 -9.13 -7.64 -8.47
N MET A 227 -8.68 -6.39 -8.44
CA MET A 227 -9.56 -5.23 -8.59
C MET A 227 -10.28 -5.21 -9.93
N THR A 228 -9.59 -5.51 -11.04
CA THR A 228 -10.19 -5.59 -12.39
C THR A 228 -11.15 -6.78 -12.56
N ARG A 229 -11.05 -7.82 -11.73
CA ARG A 229 -12.01 -8.92 -11.73
C ARG A 229 -13.28 -8.58 -10.93
N ILE A 230 -13.18 -7.70 -9.94
CA ILE A 230 -14.29 -7.30 -9.05
C ILE A 230 -15.13 -6.18 -9.67
N PHE A 231 -14.47 -5.19 -10.28
CA PHE A 231 -15.08 -3.98 -10.87
C PHE A 231 -14.97 -3.97 -12.38
#